data_AF-A0ABD5Y2D4-F1
#
_entry.id   AF-A0ABD5Y2D4-F1
#
_cell.length_a   1.000
_cell.length_b   1.000
_cell.length_c   1.000
_cell.angle_alpha   90.00
_cell.angle_beta   90.00
_cell.angle_gamma   90.00
#
_symmetry.space_group_name_H-M   'P 1'
#
loop_
_entity.id
_entity.type
_entity.pdbx_description
1 polymer ?
#
loop_
_entity_poly.entity_id
_entity_poly.type
_entity_poly.pdbx_seq_one_letter_code
_entity_poly.pdbx_strand_id
1 'polypeptide(L)'
;MGTATASTEAVDRIIEDWPSKTPGQQQHPKETAEKMRAKYGEPDEATAERLVWHDNGPWKRTEVYREGTKHRFPIPHIDHLYQYVDYQVPTEKYDDLARFDGSVHAHRTEGELVATCHKEEANVLAINLAHDVITERKAVEEAREAYATINAKLMAGGSPPATQGFLFSLPEGDQRDPDVTVVTDRLGRNRGKLALVALAAIGVLLAAARRRRRGGDRSTGDRAARPSRTGSRSGGSARTRPKR
;
A
#
# COMPACT_ATOMS: atom_id res chain seq x y z
N MET A 1 -22.88 0.56 3.17
CA MET A 1 -23.05 1.99 3.45
C MET A 1 -23.11 2.66 2.09
N GLY A 2 -24.18 3.37 1.75
CA GLY A 2 -24.27 4.03 0.45
C GLY A 2 -23.23 5.14 0.39
N THR A 3 -22.32 5.08 -0.58
CA THR A 3 -21.49 6.22 -0.97
C THR A 3 -22.45 7.28 -1.49
N ALA A 4 -22.56 8.39 -0.75
CA ALA A 4 -23.32 9.53 -1.24
C ALA A 4 -22.47 10.17 -2.35
N THR A 5 -22.94 10.12 -3.59
CA THR A 5 -22.33 10.83 -4.72
C THR A 5 -22.14 12.30 -4.35
N ALA A 6 -20.94 12.82 -4.60
CA ALA A 6 -20.66 14.23 -4.32
C ALA A 6 -21.59 15.13 -5.15
N SER A 7 -22.09 16.22 -4.55
CA SER A 7 -22.89 17.18 -5.33
C SER A 7 -21.99 17.93 -6.32
N THR A 8 -22.50 18.23 -7.51
CA THR A 8 -21.79 19.01 -8.55
C THR A 8 -21.16 20.29 -7.99
N GLU A 9 -21.90 21.06 -7.19
CA GLU A 9 -21.37 22.28 -6.58
C GLU A 9 -20.17 22.04 -5.64
N ALA A 10 -20.16 20.92 -4.92
CA ALA A 10 -19.03 20.58 -4.05
C ALA A 10 -17.81 20.18 -4.88
N VAL A 11 -18.01 19.41 -5.94
CA VAL A 11 -16.96 18.99 -6.88
C VAL A 11 -16.37 20.20 -7.62
N ASP A 12 -17.21 21.13 -8.08
CA ASP A 12 -16.76 22.37 -8.74
C ASP A 12 -15.84 23.18 -7.83
N ARG A 13 -16.23 23.39 -6.56
CA ARG A 13 -15.39 24.10 -5.58
C ARG A 13 -14.06 23.40 -5.34
N ILE A 14 -14.04 22.06 -5.30
CA ILE A 14 -12.81 21.29 -5.13
C ILE A 14 -11.88 21.49 -6.33
N ILE A 15 -12.39 21.31 -7.55
CA ILE A 15 -11.61 21.39 -8.79
C ILE A 15 -11.14 22.82 -9.07
N GLU A 16 -11.89 23.83 -8.63
CA GLU A 16 -11.52 25.24 -8.79
C GLU A 16 -10.14 25.55 -8.17
N ASP A 17 -9.88 24.98 -6.98
CA ASP A 17 -8.66 25.14 -6.18
C ASP A 17 -7.47 24.26 -6.63
N TRP A 18 -7.66 23.46 -7.68
CA TRP A 18 -6.62 22.56 -8.17
C TRP A 18 -5.63 23.26 -9.12
N PRO A 19 -4.36 22.80 -9.17
CA PRO A 19 -3.37 23.36 -10.09
C PRO A 19 -3.87 23.36 -11.53
N SER A 20 -3.94 24.55 -12.12
CA SER A 20 -4.35 24.77 -13.52
C SER A 20 -3.18 25.11 -14.44
N LYS A 21 -2.00 25.40 -13.87
CA LYS A 21 -0.75 25.68 -14.57
C LYS A 21 0.44 25.28 -13.71
N THR A 22 1.39 24.56 -14.30
CA THR A 22 2.69 24.25 -13.69
C THR A 22 3.75 24.23 -14.78
N PRO A 23 4.92 24.87 -14.59
CA PRO A 23 6.00 24.82 -15.57
C PRO A 23 6.43 23.38 -15.88
N GLY A 24 6.42 23.00 -17.16
CA GLY A 24 6.85 21.68 -17.64
C GLY A 24 5.79 20.57 -17.61
N GLN A 25 4.53 20.87 -17.26
CA GLN A 25 3.41 19.93 -17.38
C GLN A 25 2.68 20.12 -18.73
N GLN A 26 2.42 19.01 -19.44
CA GLN A 26 1.60 19.03 -20.67
C GLN A 26 0.10 19.08 -20.39
N GLN A 27 -0.31 18.54 -19.24
CA GLN A 27 -1.69 18.50 -18.76
C GLN A 27 -1.68 18.58 -17.25
N HIS A 28 -2.65 19.27 -16.68
CA HIS A 28 -2.73 19.51 -15.24
C HIS A 28 -3.86 18.70 -14.58
N PRO A 29 -3.78 18.41 -13.27
CA PRO A 29 -4.81 17.70 -12.53
C PRO A 29 -6.22 18.24 -12.73
N LYS A 30 -6.39 19.56 -12.75
CA LYS A 30 -7.68 20.22 -13.01
C LYS A 30 -8.28 19.81 -14.36
N GLU A 31 -7.48 19.91 -15.42
CA GLU A 31 -7.92 19.52 -16.78
C GLU A 31 -8.23 18.02 -16.87
N THR A 32 -7.44 17.18 -16.21
CA THR A 32 -7.71 15.73 -16.18
C THR A 32 -8.99 15.41 -15.42
N ALA A 33 -9.26 16.04 -14.28
CA ALA A 33 -10.51 15.90 -13.54
C ALA A 33 -11.72 16.31 -14.39
N GLU A 34 -11.62 17.45 -15.09
CA GLU A 34 -12.67 17.93 -16.00
C GLU A 34 -12.93 16.96 -17.15
N LYS A 35 -11.89 16.36 -17.74
CA LYS A 35 -12.03 15.33 -18.80
C LYS A 35 -12.68 14.05 -18.28
N MET A 36 -12.25 13.56 -17.11
CA MET A 36 -12.86 12.37 -16.50
C MET A 36 -14.33 12.64 -16.17
N ARG A 37 -14.65 13.82 -15.64
CA ARG A 37 -16.02 14.23 -15.37
C ARG A 37 -16.87 14.32 -16.63
N ALA A 38 -16.31 14.88 -17.71
CA ALA A 38 -17.00 14.95 -19.00
C ALA A 38 -17.29 13.56 -19.60
N LYS A 39 -16.41 12.58 -19.35
CA LYS A 39 -16.55 11.21 -19.88
C LYS A 39 -17.42 10.31 -19.02
N TYR A 40 -17.29 10.40 -17.70
CA TYR A 40 -17.84 9.44 -16.74
C TYR A 40 -18.93 10.02 -15.81
N GLY A 41 -19.19 11.33 -15.88
CA GLY A 41 -20.11 12.01 -14.96
C GLY A 41 -19.42 12.45 -13.66
N GLU A 42 -20.19 12.82 -12.64
CA GLU A 42 -19.64 13.23 -11.34
C GLU A 42 -18.90 12.07 -10.65
N PRO A 43 -17.82 12.36 -9.89
CA PRO A 43 -17.14 11.35 -9.10
C PRO A 43 -18.02 10.84 -7.95
N ASP A 44 -17.88 9.56 -7.63
CA ASP A 44 -18.52 8.92 -6.49
C ASP A 44 -17.94 9.42 -5.15
N GLU A 45 -16.66 9.74 -5.13
CA GLU A 45 -15.98 10.35 -3.99
C GLU A 45 -15.24 11.61 -4.40
N ALA A 46 -15.41 12.68 -3.62
CA ALA A 46 -14.70 13.93 -3.84
C ALA A 46 -14.12 14.46 -2.52
N THR A 47 -12.82 14.73 -2.54
CA THR A 47 -12.07 15.37 -1.46
C THR A 47 -11.20 16.48 -2.02
N ALA A 48 -10.68 17.36 -1.16
CA ALA A 48 -9.77 18.43 -1.59
C ALA A 48 -8.55 17.91 -2.38
N GLU A 49 -8.12 16.66 -2.14
CA GLU A 49 -6.88 16.10 -2.70
C GLU A 49 -7.10 15.03 -3.77
N ARG A 50 -8.34 14.50 -3.90
CA ARG A 50 -8.63 13.36 -4.77
C ARG A 50 -10.10 13.28 -5.17
N LEU A 51 -10.32 12.90 -6.43
CA LEU A 51 -11.62 12.49 -6.97
C LEU A 51 -11.57 11.01 -7.36
N VAL A 52 -12.65 10.26 -7.13
CA VAL A 52 -12.74 8.83 -7.43
C VAL A 52 -14.04 8.53 -8.19
N TRP A 53 -13.91 7.76 -9.26
CA TRP A 53 -15.00 7.08 -9.94
C TRP A 53 -14.84 5.58 -9.73
N HIS A 54 -15.89 4.89 -9.33
CA HIS A 54 -15.93 3.43 -9.21
C HIS A 54 -16.67 2.84 -10.41
N ASP A 55 -16.25 1.64 -10.82
CA ASP A 55 -16.92 0.83 -11.85
C ASP A 55 -17.23 1.63 -13.15
N ASN A 56 -16.26 2.42 -13.62
CA ASN A 56 -16.44 3.39 -14.70
C ASN A 56 -15.80 2.92 -16.03
N GLY A 57 -16.65 2.62 -17.02
CA GLY A 57 -16.17 2.12 -18.31
C GLY A 57 -15.44 0.77 -18.16
N PRO A 58 -14.19 0.62 -18.66
CA PRO A 58 -13.43 -0.61 -18.48
C PRO A 58 -12.65 -0.65 -17.15
N TRP A 59 -12.77 0.40 -16.32
CA TRP A 59 -11.99 0.55 -15.10
C TRP A 59 -12.77 0.08 -13.89
N LYS A 60 -12.09 -0.67 -13.03
CA LYS A 60 -12.59 -0.98 -11.68
C LYS A 60 -12.72 0.28 -10.85
N ARG A 61 -11.72 1.17 -10.96
CA ARG A 61 -11.81 2.56 -10.47
C ARG A 61 -10.88 3.47 -11.24
N THR A 62 -11.22 4.75 -11.25
CA THR A 62 -10.39 5.85 -11.72
C THR A 62 -10.21 6.84 -10.57
N GLU A 63 -8.98 7.22 -10.28
CA GLU A 63 -8.65 8.23 -9.27
C GLU A 63 -7.87 9.37 -9.93
N VAL A 64 -8.28 10.61 -9.70
CA VAL A 64 -7.50 11.79 -10.06
C VAL A 64 -7.04 12.46 -8.78
N TYR A 65 -5.74 12.72 -8.66
CA TYR A 65 -5.12 13.38 -7.52
C TYR A 65 -4.80 14.83 -7.86
N ARG A 66 -4.91 15.71 -6.86
CA ARG A 66 -4.54 17.13 -6.96
C ARG A 66 -3.04 17.31 -7.22
N GLU A 67 -2.21 16.49 -6.59
CA GLU A 67 -0.76 16.45 -6.78
C GLU A 67 -0.36 15.13 -7.43
N GLY A 68 0.73 15.16 -8.21
CA GLY A 68 1.19 14.00 -8.95
C GLY A 68 2.69 13.78 -8.88
N THR A 69 3.12 12.62 -9.35
CA THR A 69 4.51 12.18 -9.31
C THR A 69 5.24 12.54 -10.59
N LYS A 70 6.48 13.03 -10.51
CA LYS A 70 7.30 13.29 -11.70
C LYS A 70 7.70 11.98 -12.38
N HIS A 71 7.25 11.83 -13.61
CA HIS A 71 7.60 10.70 -14.47
C HIS A 71 8.36 11.19 -15.71
N ARG A 72 9.34 10.41 -16.17
CA ARG A 72 10.24 10.80 -17.28
C ARG A 72 10.14 9.91 -18.50
N PHE A 73 9.41 8.81 -18.40
CA PHE A 73 9.23 7.86 -19.47
C PHE A 73 7.82 7.98 -20.04
N PRO A 74 7.62 7.90 -21.36
CA PRO A 74 8.62 7.98 -22.42
C PRO A 74 9.17 9.40 -22.60
N ILE A 75 8.43 10.39 -22.08
CA ILE A 75 8.82 11.80 -22.03
C ILE A 75 8.45 12.38 -20.66
N PRO A 76 9.08 13.48 -20.22
CA PRO A 76 8.74 14.12 -18.95
C PRO A 76 7.27 14.56 -18.86
N HIS A 77 6.60 14.11 -17.79
CA HIS A 77 5.25 14.49 -17.40
C HIS A 77 5.02 14.25 -15.90
N ILE A 78 3.80 14.50 -15.42
CA ILE A 78 3.39 14.29 -14.03
C ILE A 78 2.24 13.30 -14.02
N ASP A 79 2.31 12.29 -13.16
CA ASP A 79 1.31 11.25 -13.02
C ASP A 79 0.34 11.63 -11.91
N HIS A 80 -0.92 11.88 -12.29
CA HIS A 80 -1.98 12.28 -11.36
C HIS A 80 -3.32 11.61 -11.68
N LEU A 81 -3.38 10.74 -12.70
CA LEU A 81 -4.51 9.90 -13.06
C LEU A 81 -4.12 8.44 -12.87
N TYR A 82 -4.79 7.78 -11.94
CA TYR A 82 -4.59 6.38 -11.59
C TYR A 82 -5.81 5.59 -12.05
N GLN A 83 -5.60 4.50 -12.78
CA GLN A 83 -6.69 3.69 -13.29
C GLN A 83 -6.38 2.21 -13.08
N TYR A 84 -7.39 1.50 -12.59
CA TYR A 84 -7.26 0.17 -12.04
C TYR A 84 -8.14 -0.80 -12.82
N VAL A 85 -7.63 -2.00 -13.06
CA VAL A 85 -8.39 -3.11 -13.63
C VAL A 85 -8.24 -4.36 -12.76
N ASP A 86 -9.26 -5.21 -12.75
CA ASP A 86 -9.13 -6.56 -12.20
C ASP A 86 -8.18 -7.37 -13.09
N TYR A 87 -7.04 -7.76 -12.55
CA TYR A 87 -6.00 -8.50 -13.26
C TYR A 87 -5.03 -9.15 -12.27
N GLN A 88 -5.05 -10.48 -12.16
CA GLN A 88 -4.05 -11.20 -11.37
C GLN A 88 -2.74 -11.33 -12.14
N VAL A 89 -1.69 -10.66 -11.67
CA VAL A 89 -0.35 -10.75 -12.25
C VAL A 89 0.42 -11.93 -11.64
N PRO A 90 0.98 -12.85 -12.46
CA PRO A 90 1.89 -13.89 -11.96
C PRO A 90 3.11 -13.29 -11.27
N THR A 91 3.50 -13.82 -10.12
CA THR A 91 4.56 -13.24 -9.26
C THR A 91 5.92 -13.10 -9.95
N GLU A 92 6.23 -14.02 -10.86
CA GLU A 92 7.44 -14.04 -11.67
C GLU A 92 7.51 -12.90 -12.70
N LYS A 93 6.39 -12.21 -12.96
CA LYS A 93 6.31 -11.07 -13.90
C LYS A 93 6.43 -9.70 -13.24
N TYR A 94 6.57 -9.63 -11.91
CA TYR A 94 6.63 -8.36 -11.19
C TYR A 94 7.86 -7.54 -11.58
N ASP A 95 9.01 -8.20 -11.69
CA ASP A 95 10.25 -7.54 -12.12
C ASP A 95 10.15 -7.05 -13.57
N ASP A 96 9.48 -7.81 -14.45
CA ASP A 96 9.31 -7.45 -15.85
C ASP A 96 8.43 -6.20 -16.00
N LEU A 97 7.34 -6.12 -15.22
CA LEU A 97 6.50 -4.92 -15.16
C LEU A 97 7.27 -3.71 -14.62
N ALA A 98 8.05 -3.89 -13.55
CA ALA A 98 8.87 -2.82 -12.98
C ALA A 98 9.96 -2.31 -13.95
N ARG A 99 10.50 -3.19 -14.80
CA ARG A 99 11.43 -2.81 -15.88
C ARG A 99 10.70 -2.15 -17.06
N PHE A 100 9.47 -2.59 -17.36
CA PHE A 100 8.65 -2.03 -18.43
C PHE A 100 8.28 -0.58 -18.15
N ASP A 101 7.60 -0.28 -17.04
CA ASP A 101 7.15 1.08 -16.72
C ASP A 101 7.05 1.27 -15.21
N GLY A 102 7.67 2.34 -14.70
CA GLY A 102 7.63 2.68 -13.27
C GLY A 102 6.25 3.12 -12.79
N SER A 103 5.34 3.39 -13.73
CA SER A 103 3.97 3.85 -13.48
C SER A 103 2.93 2.74 -13.73
N VAL A 104 3.38 1.48 -13.84
CA VAL A 104 2.55 0.28 -13.84
C VAL A 104 2.78 -0.52 -12.56
N HIS A 105 1.71 -0.84 -11.83
CA HIS A 105 1.79 -1.51 -10.53
C HIS A 105 0.88 -2.73 -10.47
N ALA A 106 1.40 -3.83 -9.94
CA ALA A 106 0.64 -5.03 -9.64
C ALA A 106 0.32 -5.09 -8.14
N HIS A 107 -0.97 -5.10 -7.80
CA HIS A 107 -1.47 -5.25 -6.45
C HIS A 107 -1.97 -6.68 -6.24
N ARG A 108 -1.08 -7.57 -5.78
CA ARG A 108 -1.34 -9.02 -5.63
C ARG A 108 -2.59 -9.32 -4.81
N THR A 109 -2.68 -8.71 -3.62
CA THR A 109 -3.73 -9.01 -2.66
C THR A 109 -5.10 -8.59 -3.14
N GLU A 110 -5.17 -7.43 -3.78
CA GLU A 110 -6.39 -6.85 -4.34
C GLU A 110 -6.74 -7.43 -5.72
N GLY A 111 -5.81 -8.13 -6.37
CA GLY A 111 -6.00 -8.67 -7.71
C GLY A 111 -6.06 -7.60 -8.79
N GLU A 112 -5.27 -6.53 -8.64
CA GLU A 112 -5.37 -5.35 -9.52
C GLU A 112 -4.08 -5.10 -10.30
N LEU A 113 -4.24 -4.64 -11.54
CA LEU A 113 -3.19 -3.98 -12.30
C LEU A 113 -3.55 -2.50 -12.43
N VAL A 114 -2.57 -1.64 -12.20
CA VAL A 114 -2.74 -0.18 -12.16
C VAL A 114 -1.84 0.44 -13.20
N ALA A 115 -2.35 1.43 -13.92
CA ALA A 115 -1.56 2.34 -14.72
C ALA A 115 -1.76 3.78 -14.25
N THR A 116 -0.68 4.56 -14.25
CA THR A 116 -0.70 5.96 -13.80
C THR A 116 -0.09 6.88 -14.85
N CYS A 117 -0.75 8.00 -15.14
CA CYS A 117 -0.28 8.99 -16.12
C CYS A 117 -1.03 10.33 -15.91
N HIS A 118 -1.00 11.23 -16.89
CA HIS A 118 -1.85 12.42 -16.97
C HIS A 118 -3.02 12.27 -17.96
N LYS A 119 -2.99 11.21 -18.78
CA LYS A 119 -3.95 10.90 -19.85
C LYS A 119 -4.44 9.46 -19.74
N GLU A 120 -5.73 9.28 -19.96
CA GLU A 120 -6.35 7.97 -19.92
C GLU A 120 -5.88 7.08 -21.09
N GLU A 121 -5.72 7.66 -22.28
CA GLU A 121 -5.27 6.93 -23.47
C GLU A 121 -3.89 6.30 -23.28
N ALA A 122 -3.04 6.96 -22.49
CA ALA A 122 -1.72 6.47 -22.11
C ALA A 122 -1.80 5.34 -21.07
N ASN A 123 -2.76 5.42 -20.13
CA ASN A 123 -3.04 4.33 -19.19
C ASN A 123 -3.60 3.09 -19.91
N VAL A 124 -4.53 3.27 -20.86
CA VAL A 124 -5.05 2.17 -21.69
C VAL A 124 -3.90 1.45 -22.42
N LEU A 125 -3.01 2.23 -23.04
CA LEU A 125 -1.83 1.69 -23.71
C LEU A 125 -0.89 0.95 -22.74
N ALA A 126 -0.68 1.50 -21.54
CA ALA A 126 0.19 0.89 -20.54
C ALA A 126 -0.35 -0.48 -20.11
N ILE A 127 -1.66 -0.60 -19.86
CA ILE A 127 -2.30 -1.87 -19.51
C ILE A 127 -2.22 -2.89 -20.66
N ASN A 128 -2.44 -2.46 -21.91
CA ASN A 128 -2.30 -3.32 -23.08
C ASN A 128 -0.88 -3.90 -23.20
N LEU A 129 0.14 -3.06 -23.05
CA LEU A 129 1.54 -3.48 -23.16
C LEU A 129 2.01 -4.28 -21.94
N ALA A 130 1.52 -3.94 -20.74
CA ALA A 130 1.74 -4.75 -19.55
C ALA A 130 1.18 -6.17 -19.74
N HIS A 131 -0.01 -6.31 -20.31
CA HIS A 131 -0.59 -7.61 -20.65
C HIS A 131 0.26 -8.38 -21.67
N ASP A 132 0.80 -7.70 -22.70
CA ASP A 132 1.72 -8.33 -23.66
C ASP A 132 3.03 -8.81 -23.00
N VAL A 133 3.57 -8.06 -22.02
CA VAL A 133 4.75 -8.46 -21.24
C VAL A 133 4.44 -9.65 -20.33
N ILE A 134 3.31 -9.60 -19.61
CA ILE A 134 2.87 -10.68 -18.70
C ILE A 134 2.66 -11.98 -19.46
N THR A 135 2.09 -11.91 -20.66
CA THR A 135 1.81 -13.07 -21.52
C THR A 135 2.95 -13.44 -22.46
N GLU A 136 4.12 -12.80 -22.31
CA GLU A 136 5.33 -13.05 -23.11
C GLU A 136 5.15 -12.85 -24.62
N ARG A 137 4.11 -12.13 -25.03
CA ARG A 137 3.92 -11.73 -26.44
C ARG A 137 4.89 -10.63 -26.84
N LYS A 138 5.40 -9.86 -25.88
CA LYS A 138 6.45 -8.87 -26.06
C LYS A 138 7.51 -9.00 -24.98
N ALA A 139 8.76 -8.81 -25.37
CA ALA A 139 9.82 -8.55 -24.42
C ALA A 139 9.65 -7.15 -23.78
N VAL A 140 10.23 -6.94 -22.61
CA VAL A 140 10.15 -5.68 -21.87
C VAL A 140 10.63 -4.50 -22.71
N GLU A 141 11.79 -4.62 -23.36
CA GLU A 141 12.38 -3.58 -24.19
C GLU A 141 11.49 -3.24 -25.40
N GLU A 142 10.92 -4.26 -26.04
CA GLU A 142 9.99 -4.09 -27.15
C GLU A 142 8.72 -3.36 -26.70
N ALA A 143 8.19 -3.69 -25.52
CA ALA A 143 7.03 -3.00 -24.94
C ALA A 143 7.36 -1.53 -24.65
N ARG A 144 8.55 -1.22 -24.14
CA ARG A 144 9.01 0.17 -23.89
C ARG A 144 9.09 0.98 -25.19
N GLU A 145 9.68 0.40 -26.24
CA GLU A 145 9.76 1.04 -27.56
C GLU A 145 8.38 1.25 -28.19
N ALA A 146 7.50 0.26 -28.07
CA ALA A 146 6.11 0.37 -28.51
C ALA A 146 5.37 1.49 -27.76
N TYR A 147 5.53 1.58 -26.44
CA TYR A 147 4.92 2.62 -25.61
C TYR A 147 5.34 4.01 -26.08
N ALA A 148 6.65 4.23 -26.28
CA ALA A 148 7.18 5.50 -26.76
C ALA A 148 6.67 5.84 -28.17
N THR A 149 6.70 4.88 -29.09
CA THR A 149 6.29 5.06 -30.49
C THR A 149 4.81 5.39 -30.62
N ILE A 150 3.96 4.70 -29.87
CA ILE A 150 2.50 4.91 -29.93
C ILE A 150 2.14 6.24 -29.25
N ASN A 151 2.75 6.59 -28.12
CA ASN A 151 2.55 7.91 -27.51
C ASN A 151 3.03 9.06 -28.41
N ALA A 152 4.11 8.90 -29.16
CA ALA A 152 4.53 9.91 -30.15
C ALA A 152 3.44 10.14 -31.22
N LYS A 153 2.74 9.08 -31.64
CA LYS A 153 1.59 9.21 -32.57
C LYS A 153 0.39 9.91 -31.94
N LEU A 154 0.10 9.63 -30.66
CA LEU A 154 -0.93 10.37 -29.91
C LEU A 154 -0.60 11.86 -29.83
N MET A 155 0.66 12.22 -29.54
CA MET A 155 1.10 13.61 -29.49
C MET A 155 1.01 14.32 -30.85
N ALA A 156 1.16 13.57 -31.94
CA ALA A 156 0.95 14.07 -33.30
C ALA A 156 -0.55 14.20 -33.68
N GLY A 157 -1.47 13.97 -32.75
CA GLY A 157 -2.92 14.07 -32.97
C GLY A 157 -3.57 12.82 -33.58
N GLY A 158 -2.84 11.70 -33.66
CA GLY A 158 -3.42 10.43 -34.09
C GLY A 158 -4.24 9.75 -32.98
N SER A 159 -5.03 8.74 -33.36
CA SER A 159 -5.80 7.89 -32.43
C SER A 159 -5.46 6.41 -32.63
N PRO A 160 -4.27 5.95 -32.19
CA PRO A 160 -3.87 4.56 -32.37
C PRO A 160 -4.86 3.59 -31.68
N PRO A 161 -5.25 2.47 -32.31
CA PRO A 161 -6.24 1.56 -31.72
C PRO A 161 -5.89 1.08 -30.30
N ALA A 162 -4.61 0.84 -30.01
CA ALA A 162 -4.11 0.39 -28.71
C ALA A 162 -4.30 1.40 -27.56
N THR A 163 -4.79 2.60 -27.83
CA THR A 163 -5.04 3.65 -26.84
C THR A 163 -6.53 3.94 -26.66
N GLN A 164 -7.39 3.33 -27.48
CA GLN A 164 -8.84 3.56 -27.49
C GLN A 164 -9.61 2.55 -26.65
N GLY A 165 -8.99 1.41 -26.36
CA GLY A 165 -9.56 0.36 -25.50
C GLY A 165 -8.58 -0.78 -25.29
N PHE A 166 -8.97 -1.74 -24.45
CA PHE A 166 -8.15 -2.93 -24.24
C PHE A 166 -8.19 -3.86 -25.46
N LEU A 167 -7.02 -4.38 -25.82
CA LEU A 167 -6.83 -5.32 -26.93
C LEU A 167 -6.97 -6.79 -26.48
N PHE A 168 -7.41 -6.99 -25.24
CA PHE A 168 -7.66 -8.27 -24.61
C PHE A 168 -8.91 -8.14 -23.74
N SER A 169 -9.55 -9.27 -23.45
CA SER A 169 -10.64 -9.32 -22.48
C SER A 169 -10.07 -9.30 -21.08
N LEU A 170 -10.59 -8.42 -20.23
CA LEU A 170 -10.28 -8.48 -18.80
C LEU A 170 -10.75 -9.82 -18.23
N PRO A 171 -9.99 -10.40 -17.28
CA PRO A 171 -10.38 -11.64 -16.63
C PRO A 171 -11.68 -11.46 -15.85
N GLU A 172 -12.54 -12.49 -15.91
CA GLU A 172 -13.79 -12.53 -15.14
C GLU A 172 -13.58 -13.17 -13.77
N GLY A 173 -14.42 -12.81 -12.79
CA GLY A 173 -14.39 -13.39 -11.45
C GLY A 173 -13.35 -12.76 -10.52
N ASP A 174 -13.14 -13.40 -9.36
CA ASP A 174 -12.26 -12.88 -8.30
C ASP A 174 -10.78 -13.04 -8.67
N GLN A 175 -10.08 -11.93 -8.86
CA GLN A 175 -8.64 -11.89 -9.18
C GLN A 175 -7.75 -11.77 -7.94
N ARG A 176 -8.33 -11.68 -6.74
CA ARG A 176 -7.57 -11.48 -5.50
C ARG A 176 -6.70 -12.68 -5.15
N ASP A 177 -5.48 -12.40 -4.72
CA ASP A 177 -4.58 -13.39 -4.10
C ASP A 177 -4.20 -12.92 -2.67
N PRO A 178 -5.02 -13.26 -1.66
CA PRO A 178 -4.79 -12.82 -0.28
C PRO A 178 -3.62 -13.54 0.42
N ASP A 179 -2.87 -14.39 -0.29
CA ASP A 179 -1.80 -15.24 0.23
C ASP A 179 -2.27 -16.21 1.35
N VAL A 180 -1.33 -16.90 2.00
CA VAL A 180 -1.57 -17.88 3.07
C VAL A 180 -1.12 -17.36 4.44
N THR A 181 -1.88 -17.71 5.49
CA THR A 181 -1.50 -17.38 6.88
C THR A 181 -0.32 -18.23 7.36
N VAL A 182 0.82 -17.60 7.71
CA VAL A 182 2.04 -18.32 8.16
C VAL A 182 2.29 -18.31 9.69
N VAL A 183 1.53 -17.51 10.45
CA VAL A 183 1.75 -17.33 11.90
C VAL A 183 1.23 -18.52 12.73
N THR A 184 0.16 -19.17 12.28
CA THR A 184 -0.48 -20.32 12.96
C THR A 184 0.46 -21.53 13.05
N ASP A 185 1.26 -21.76 12.01
CA ASP A 185 2.22 -22.86 11.93
C ASP A 185 3.39 -22.73 12.91
N ARG A 186 3.88 -21.50 13.15
CA ARG A 186 4.95 -21.25 14.14
C ARG A 186 4.45 -21.36 15.57
N LEU A 187 3.23 -20.89 15.85
CA LEU A 187 2.64 -21.00 17.20
C LEU A 187 2.27 -22.44 17.55
N GLY A 188 1.74 -23.21 16.60
CA GLY A 188 1.46 -24.65 16.78
C GLY A 188 2.73 -25.46 17.07
N ARG A 189 3.82 -25.20 16.33
CA ARG A 189 5.12 -25.87 16.52
C ARG A 189 5.80 -25.52 17.85
N ASN A 190 5.55 -24.32 18.39
CA ASN A 190 6.09 -23.88 19.68
C ASN A 190 5.28 -24.33 20.89
N ARG A 191 3.97 -24.63 20.74
CA ARG A 191 3.16 -25.22 21.83
C ARG A 191 3.71 -26.56 22.31
N GLY A 192 4.18 -27.42 21.41
CA GLY A 192 4.81 -28.70 21.77
C GLY A 192 6.16 -28.55 22.49
N LYS A 193 6.96 -27.53 22.10
CA LYS A 193 8.25 -27.25 22.75
C LYS A 193 8.10 -26.59 24.12
N LEU A 194 7.13 -25.68 24.30
CA LEU A 194 6.87 -25.07 25.60
C LEU A 194 6.41 -26.09 26.66
N ALA A 195 5.57 -27.06 26.27
CA ALA A 195 5.13 -28.13 27.18
C ALA A 195 6.30 -29.00 27.67
N LEU A 196 7.26 -29.31 26.79
CA LEU A 196 8.44 -30.12 27.13
C LEU A 196 9.39 -29.40 28.09
N VAL A 197 9.60 -28.09 27.90
CA VAL A 197 10.46 -27.28 28.77
C VAL A 197 9.84 -27.10 30.17
N ALA A 198 8.52 -26.94 30.27
CA ALA A 198 7.83 -26.85 31.54
C ALA A 198 7.94 -28.15 32.37
N LEU A 199 7.83 -29.33 31.73
CA LEU A 199 8.02 -30.63 32.39
C LEU A 199 9.46 -30.85 32.88
N ALA A 200 10.46 -30.45 32.08
CA ALA A 200 11.87 -30.54 32.47
C ALA A 200 12.19 -29.62 33.67
N ALA A 201 11.65 -28.40 33.70
CA ALA A 201 11.85 -27.46 34.80
C ALA A 201 11.22 -27.95 36.12
N ILE A 202 10.04 -28.57 36.06
CA ILE A 202 9.40 -29.19 37.23
C ILE A 202 10.24 -30.38 37.73
N GLY A 203 10.77 -31.21 36.83
CA GLY A 203 11.66 -32.32 37.19
C GLY A 203 12.94 -31.88 37.90
N VAL A 204 13.58 -30.80 37.42
CA VAL A 204 14.79 -30.23 38.02
C VAL A 204 14.49 -29.60 39.39
N LEU A 205 13.37 -28.88 39.53
CA LEU A 205 12.95 -28.30 40.81
C LEU A 205 12.62 -29.38 41.86
N LEU A 206 11.96 -30.47 41.47
CA LEU A 206 11.67 -31.61 42.36
C LEU A 206 12.94 -32.35 42.79
N ALA A 207 13.91 -32.51 41.88
CA ALA A 207 15.21 -33.12 42.21
C ALA A 207 16.04 -32.23 43.17
N ALA A 208 16.03 -30.92 42.98
CA ALA A 208 16.70 -29.96 43.86
C ALA A 208 16.07 -29.91 45.27
N ALA A 209 14.74 -29.97 45.36
CA ALA A 209 14.02 -30.02 46.64
C ALA A 209 14.33 -31.30 47.45
N ARG A 210 14.50 -32.45 46.76
CA ARG A 210 14.90 -33.71 47.41
C ARG A 210 16.33 -33.71 47.95
N ARG A 211 17.27 -33.00 47.29
CA ARG A 211 18.65 -32.85 47.79
C ARG A 211 18.74 -31.99 49.05
N ARG A 212 17.96 -30.90 49.14
CA ARG A 212 17.96 -30.03 50.33
C ARG A 212 17.45 -30.72 51.60
N ARG A 213 16.49 -31.64 51.49
CA ARG A 213 15.98 -32.39 52.66
C ARG A 213 16.96 -33.41 53.24
N ARG A 214 18.04 -33.78 52.53
CA ARG A 214 19.04 -34.74 53.02
C ARG A 214 20.30 -34.10 53.63
N GLY A 215 20.46 -32.78 53.55
CA GLY A 215 21.71 -32.10 53.95
C GLY A 215 21.59 -31.13 55.13
N GLY A 216 20.44 -31.02 55.78
CA GLY A 216 20.21 -30.07 56.86
C GLY A 216 19.96 -30.75 58.20
N ASP A 217 21.00 -31.36 58.78
CA ASP A 217 21.05 -31.63 60.21
C ASP A 217 22.51 -31.55 60.70
N ARG A 218 22.72 -31.00 61.90
CA ARG A 218 23.95 -30.54 62.61
C ARG A 218 24.22 -29.03 62.49
N SER A 219 23.71 -28.23 63.44
CA SER A 219 24.35 -27.76 64.71
C SER A 219 25.19 -26.49 64.48
N THR A 220 25.13 -25.36 65.20
CA THR A 220 25.00 -25.00 66.64
C THR A 220 24.65 -23.49 66.69
N GLY A 221 23.88 -22.94 67.63
CA GLY A 221 24.31 -22.54 68.99
C GLY A 221 24.38 -21.01 69.16
N ASP A 222 23.56 -20.46 70.06
CA ASP A 222 23.61 -19.19 70.83
C ASP A 222 24.33 -17.92 70.30
N ARG A 223 23.63 -16.77 70.30
CA ARG A 223 23.61 -15.79 71.42
C ARG A 223 22.80 -14.52 71.08
N ALA A 224 22.14 -13.97 72.10
CA ALA A 224 21.27 -12.80 72.09
C ALA A 224 21.98 -11.43 71.96
N ALA A 225 21.30 -10.43 71.39
CA ALA A 225 21.15 -9.07 71.94
C ALA A 225 20.19 -8.22 71.09
N ARG A 226 19.43 -7.35 71.75
CA ARG A 226 18.35 -6.47 71.26
C ARG A 226 18.83 -4.98 71.36
N PRO A 227 18.01 -3.95 71.11
CA PRO A 227 17.87 -3.18 69.86
C PRO A 227 18.33 -1.70 70.00
N SER A 228 18.30 -0.92 68.90
CA SER A 228 18.15 0.55 68.99
C SER A 228 17.40 1.15 67.80
N ARG A 229 16.56 2.15 68.13
CA ARG A 229 15.69 2.98 67.28
C ARG A 229 16.49 4.14 66.70
N THR A 230 16.00 4.68 65.58
CA THR A 230 15.86 6.11 65.15
C THR A 230 15.84 6.12 63.62
N GLY A 231 15.11 6.91 62.84
CA GLY A 231 14.23 8.08 62.99
C GLY A 231 14.05 8.58 61.54
N SER A 232 12.82 8.58 61.01
CA SER A 232 12.02 9.78 60.71
C SER A 232 12.42 10.60 59.47
N ARG A 233 11.44 10.74 58.55
CA ARG A 233 10.93 11.99 57.94
C ARG A 233 11.91 12.78 57.03
N SER A 234 11.53 13.57 56.02
CA SER A 234 10.27 14.03 55.40
C SER A 234 10.64 15.09 54.33
N GLY A 235 9.74 15.35 53.39
CA GLY A 235 9.60 16.64 52.68
C GLY A 235 10.35 16.72 51.34
N GLY A 236 9.77 17.08 50.20
CA GLY A 236 8.54 17.81 49.94
C GLY A 236 8.83 19.30 49.65
N SER A 237 8.30 19.78 48.51
CA SER A 237 8.14 21.19 48.06
C SER A 237 9.05 21.55 46.87
N ALA A 238 8.58 21.71 45.63
CA ALA A 238 7.55 22.60 45.06
C ALA A 238 7.87 24.10 45.22
N ARG A 239 8.15 24.79 44.10
CA ARG A 239 7.92 26.23 43.82
C ARG A 239 8.30 26.49 42.35
N THR A 240 7.32 26.65 41.45
CA THR A 240 6.73 27.91 40.96
C THR A 240 7.70 28.82 40.17
N ARG A 241 7.46 28.91 38.86
CA ARG A 241 7.28 30.09 37.95
C ARG A 241 7.33 31.51 38.59
N PRO A 242 7.38 32.64 37.84
CA PRO A 242 7.23 32.81 36.37
C PRO A 242 8.12 33.89 35.67
N LYS A 243 8.00 33.89 34.32
CA LYS A 243 7.91 35.00 33.34
C LYS A 243 8.78 36.26 33.53
N ARG A 244 9.52 36.58 32.47
CA ARG A 244 9.17 37.69 31.56
C ARG A 244 9.25 37.19 30.12
#